data_AF-W4KL14-F1
#
_entry.id   AF-W4KL14-F1
#
_cell.length_a   1.000
_cell.length_b   1.000
_cell.length_c   1.000
_cell.angle_alpha   90.00
_cell.angle_beta   90.00
_cell.angle_gamma   90.00
#
_symmetry.space_group_name_H-M   'P 1'
#
loop_
_entity.id
_entity.type
_entity.pdbx_description
1 polymer ?
#
loop_
_entity_poly.entity_id
_entity_poly.type
_entity_poly.pdbx_seq_one_letter_code
_entity_poly.pdbx_strand_id
1 'polypeptide(L)'
;MDSWPTSTKARTADQKRKGKQKRTTKGFPLHFEAGAVTAATLQQNDGRLVWASVSKNIKGTVGRKLVPRGNGVNAFPVTRSPLLPKSPITKYQLYEQGVHFLRTCHPDVDIPSDLIRDEIVADTQESARLEIFDPFLGNNIDSAHWAFGPEKSSFLAFPMGETTSELNISPIRFPKEGNVVFRPFAYPIESFTTPIRQIVSSPSEDLRSKSLSSPTVLCSSL
;
A
#
# COMPACT_ATOMS: atom_id res chain seq x y z
N MET A 1 -10.72 17.08 20.11
CA MET A 1 -10.72 16.75 18.67
C MET A 1 -9.26 16.63 18.31
N ASP A 2 -8.66 15.46 18.09
CA ASP A 2 -9.19 14.18 17.63
C ASP A 2 -8.41 13.01 18.23
N SER A 3 -9.14 12.01 18.70
CA SER A 3 -8.61 10.78 19.29
C SER A 3 -8.07 9.88 18.18
N TRP A 4 -6.76 9.62 18.20
CA TRP A 4 -6.09 8.58 17.41
C TRP A 4 -6.77 7.21 17.62
N PRO A 5 -6.80 6.28 16.65
CA PRO A 5 -7.44 4.98 16.84
C PRO A 5 -6.74 4.20 17.95
N THR A 6 -7.41 4.13 19.09
CA THR A 6 -7.01 3.37 20.27
C THR A 6 -7.03 1.89 19.93
N SER A 7 -5.87 1.24 20.06
CA SER A 7 -5.73 -0.22 20.02
C SER A 7 -6.74 -0.87 20.99
N THR A 8 -7.76 -1.51 20.43
CA THR A 8 -8.71 -2.32 21.18
C THR A 8 -8.02 -3.61 21.60
N LYS A 9 -7.37 -3.58 22.76
CA LYS A 9 -6.98 -4.80 23.46
C LYS A 9 -8.26 -5.57 23.77
N ALA A 10 -8.45 -6.71 23.10
CA ALA A 10 -9.52 -7.64 23.41
C ALA A 10 -9.41 -8.04 24.89
N ARG A 11 -10.38 -7.61 25.70
CA ARG A 11 -10.61 -8.13 27.04
C ARG A 11 -10.93 -9.61 26.93
N THR A 12 -9.99 -10.47 27.34
CA THR A 12 -10.27 -11.87 27.60
C THR A 12 -11.21 -11.95 28.81
N ALA A 13 -12.50 -12.14 28.55
CA ALA A 13 -13.46 -12.57 29.55
C ALA A 13 -13.35 -14.09 29.68
N ASP A 14 -12.93 -14.54 30.86
CA ASP A 14 -13.03 -15.92 31.29
C ASP A 14 -14.49 -16.37 31.31
N GLN A 15 -14.86 -17.31 30.44
CA GLN A 15 -16.00 -18.19 30.67
C GLN A 15 -15.63 -19.64 30.37
N LYS A 16 -15.42 -20.39 31.47
CA LYS A 16 -15.44 -21.86 31.50
C LYS A 16 -16.80 -22.36 31.00
N ARG A 17 -16.85 -22.97 29.82
CA ARG A 17 -17.84 -24.03 29.52
C ARG A 17 -17.19 -25.20 28.79
N LYS A 18 -17.39 -26.38 29.39
CA LYS A 18 -16.86 -27.68 29.04
C LYS A 18 -17.83 -28.32 28.03
N GLY A 19 -17.44 -28.41 26.76
CA GLY A 19 -18.25 -29.03 25.71
C GLY A 19 -17.37 -29.50 24.55
N LYS A 20 -17.27 -30.82 24.37
CA LYS A 20 -16.42 -31.48 23.37
C LYS A 20 -17.13 -31.41 22.01
N GLN A 21 -16.76 -30.46 21.15
CA GLN A 21 -17.22 -30.43 19.75
C GLN A 21 -16.02 -30.40 18.81
N LYS A 22 -15.77 -31.55 18.18
CA LYS A 22 -14.72 -31.76 17.17
C LYS A 22 -15.21 -31.18 15.84
N ARG A 23 -15.00 -29.88 15.62
CA ARG A 23 -15.11 -29.25 14.29
C ARG A 23 -13.70 -29.02 13.75
N THR A 24 -13.27 -29.86 12.81
CA THR A 24 -12.07 -29.64 11.99
C THR A 24 -12.41 -28.69 10.85
N THR A 25 -12.60 -27.41 11.16
CA THR A 25 -12.53 -26.35 10.15
C THR A 25 -11.06 -26.04 9.92
N LYS A 26 -10.47 -26.61 8.86
CA LYS A 26 -9.24 -26.11 8.25
C LYS A 26 -9.54 -24.74 7.63
N GLY A 27 -9.66 -23.72 8.48
CA GLY A 27 -9.82 -22.33 8.08
C GLY A 27 -8.46 -21.79 7.63
N PHE A 28 -8.40 -21.34 6.39
CA PHE A 28 -7.31 -20.48 5.93
C PHE A 28 -7.34 -19.17 6.74
N PRO A 29 -6.20 -18.59 7.14
CA PRO A 29 -6.20 -17.29 7.79
C PRO A 29 -6.64 -16.24 6.75
N LEU A 30 -7.84 -15.69 6.93
CA LEU A 30 -8.53 -14.80 6.00
C LEU A 30 -8.45 -13.31 6.40
N HIS A 31 -7.53 -12.95 7.29
CA HIS A 31 -7.37 -11.58 7.75
C HIS A 31 -5.88 -11.22 7.76
N PHE A 32 -5.41 -10.60 6.68
CA PHE A 32 -4.17 -9.81 6.71
C PHE A 32 -4.55 -8.42 7.22
N GLU A 33 -4.66 -8.30 8.54
CA GLU A 33 -4.78 -6.99 9.18
C GLU A 33 -3.40 -6.32 9.16
N ALA A 34 -3.34 -5.03 8.83
CA ALA A 34 -2.09 -4.27 8.91
C ALA A 34 -1.60 -4.26 10.36
N GLY A 35 -0.45 -4.89 10.63
CA GLY A 35 0.07 -5.11 11.99
C GLY A 35 -0.22 -6.49 12.58
N ALA A 36 -0.89 -7.39 11.85
CA ALA A 36 -1.04 -8.78 12.26
C ALA A 36 0.33 -9.45 12.41
N VAL A 37 0.47 -10.27 13.45
CA VAL A 37 1.72 -10.98 13.82
C VAL A 37 2.25 -11.85 12.67
N THR A 38 1.46 -12.17 11.65
CA THR A 38 1.85 -12.90 10.44
C THR A 38 2.46 -12.04 9.32
N ALA A 39 2.47 -10.72 9.46
CA ALA A 39 3.06 -9.80 8.50
C ALA A 39 4.57 -10.05 8.35
N ALA A 40 5.09 -9.84 7.14
CA ALA A 40 6.52 -9.85 6.91
C ALA A 40 7.15 -8.73 7.76
N THR A 41 7.97 -9.11 8.74
CA THR A 41 8.75 -8.18 9.55
C THR A 41 10.15 -8.07 8.96
N LEU A 42 10.67 -6.85 8.79
CA LEU A 42 12.04 -6.65 8.35
C LEU A 42 12.98 -6.97 9.53
N GLN A 43 13.75 -8.06 9.43
CA GLN A 43 14.71 -8.47 10.47
C GLN A 43 16.14 -8.30 9.96
N GLN A 44 17.03 -7.82 10.82
CA GLN A 44 18.46 -7.72 10.50
C GLN A 44 19.11 -9.10 10.66
N ASN A 45 19.67 -9.65 9.59
CA ASN A 45 20.39 -10.93 9.57
C ASN A 45 21.73 -10.75 8.84
N ASP A 46 22.83 -11.11 9.50
CA ASP A 46 24.20 -10.96 8.98
C ASP A 46 24.51 -9.53 8.46
N GLY A 47 24.04 -8.50 9.17
CA GLY A 47 24.22 -7.10 8.80
C GLY A 47 23.33 -6.61 7.65
N ARG A 48 22.47 -7.47 7.07
CA ARG A 48 21.51 -7.10 6.02
C ARG A 48 20.07 -7.19 6.54
N LEU A 49 19.23 -6.22 6.16
CA LEU A 49 17.80 -6.27 6.43
C LEU A 49 17.12 -7.26 5.47
N VAL A 50 16.46 -8.28 6.03
CA VAL A 50 15.76 -9.35 5.31
C VAL A 50 14.32 -9.42 5.79
N TRP A 51 13.36 -9.46 4.86
CA TRP A 51 11.95 -9.68 5.17
C TRP A 51 11.73 -11.10 5.70
N ALA A 52 11.32 -11.23 6.95
CA ALA A 52 11.01 -12.48 7.63
C ALA A 52 9.53 -12.49 8.06
N SER A 53 8.75 -13.43 7.53
CA SER A 53 7.38 -13.66 7.99
C SER A 53 7.37 -14.56 9.22
N VAL A 54 6.54 -14.25 10.22
CA VAL A 54 6.41 -15.00 11.49
C VAL A 54 5.67 -16.34 11.31
N SER A 55 5.59 -16.89 10.09
CA SER A 55 5.20 -18.30 9.91
C SER A 55 6.33 -19.25 10.31
N LYS A 56 6.90 -19.09 11.51
CA LYS A 56 7.75 -20.12 12.11
C LYS A 56 6.84 -21.26 12.53
N ASN A 57 6.84 -22.31 11.71
CA ASN A 57 6.45 -23.69 11.99
C ASN A 57 5.68 -23.87 13.31
N ILE A 58 4.37 -23.67 13.27
CA ILE A 58 3.49 -24.34 14.22
C ILE A 58 3.71 -25.84 13.96
N LYS A 59 4.23 -26.56 14.95
CA LYS A 59 4.56 -28.00 14.84
C LYS A 59 3.42 -28.75 14.16
N GLY A 60 3.62 -29.18 12.92
CA GLY A 60 2.66 -29.95 12.12
C GLY A 60 2.03 -29.23 10.92
N THR A 61 2.17 -27.92 10.79
CA THR A 61 1.71 -27.17 9.61
C THR A 61 2.93 -26.59 8.92
N VAL A 62 3.41 -27.26 7.86
CA VAL A 62 4.42 -26.69 6.96
C VAL A 62 3.87 -25.38 6.44
N GLY A 63 4.39 -24.26 6.93
CA GLY A 63 4.02 -22.93 6.44
C GLY A 63 4.24 -22.92 4.93
N ARG A 64 3.23 -22.48 4.17
CA ARG A 64 3.35 -22.35 2.72
C ARG A 64 4.35 -21.24 2.42
N LYS A 65 5.62 -21.61 2.24
CA LYS A 65 6.66 -20.69 1.79
C LYS A 65 6.51 -20.51 0.29
N LEU A 66 6.38 -19.27 -0.16
CA LEU A 66 6.56 -18.95 -1.56
C LEU A 66 8.05 -19.16 -1.89
N VAL A 67 8.35 -20.15 -2.73
CA VAL A 67 9.70 -20.39 -3.23
C VAL A 67 9.71 -19.99 -4.69
N PRO A 68 10.56 -19.03 -5.11
CA PRO A 68 10.68 -18.69 -6.51
C PRO A 68 11.11 -19.94 -7.29
N ARG A 69 10.38 -20.28 -8.35
CA ARG A 69 10.74 -21.36 -9.26
C ARG A 69 11.48 -20.77 -10.46
N GLY A 70 12.74 -21.17 -10.63
CA GLY A 70 13.58 -20.73 -11.73
C GLY A 70 14.28 -19.41 -11.48
N ASN A 71 14.90 -18.87 -12.53
CA ASN A 71 15.61 -17.59 -12.48
C ASN A 71 14.59 -16.45 -12.44
N GLY A 72 14.86 -15.43 -11.62
CA GLY A 72 14.06 -14.21 -11.60
C GLY A 72 14.10 -13.55 -12.98
N VAL A 73 12.95 -13.44 -13.63
CA VAL A 73 12.81 -12.71 -14.89
C VAL A 73 12.19 -11.37 -14.56
N ASN A 74 12.75 -10.30 -15.13
CA ASN A 74 12.12 -8.99 -15.03
C ASN A 74 10.88 -8.97 -15.93
N ALA A 75 9.73 -9.35 -15.35
CA ALA A 75 8.48 -9.47 -16.10
C ALA A 75 7.89 -8.11 -16.49
N PHE A 76 8.25 -7.05 -15.76
CA PHE A 76 7.75 -5.70 -15.99
C PHE A 76 8.91 -4.75 -16.26
N PRO A 77 8.81 -3.87 -17.27
CA PRO A 77 9.75 -2.77 -17.41
C PRO A 77 9.70 -1.89 -16.15
N VAL A 78 10.75 -1.12 -15.90
CA VAL A 78 10.74 -0.12 -14.81
C VAL A 78 9.58 0.84 -15.10
N THR A 79 8.50 0.75 -14.32
CA THR A 79 7.29 1.56 -14.52
C THR A 79 7.33 2.87 -13.75
N ARG A 80 8.44 3.24 -13.12
CA ARG A 80 8.56 4.54 -12.45
C ARG A 80 9.51 5.41 -13.21
N SER A 81 9.14 6.66 -13.39
CA SER A 81 10.07 7.68 -13.86
C SER A 81 11.30 7.67 -12.94
N PRO A 82 12.51 7.83 -13.51
CA PRO A 82 13.70 7.97 -12.70
C PRO A 82 13.53 9.15 -11.74
N LEU A 83 14.07 9.00 -10.52
CA LEU A 83 14.06 10.10 -9.56
C LEU A 83 14.68 11.34 -10.22
N LEU A 84 13.91 12.43 -10.28
CA LEU A 84 14.43 13.67 -10.82
C LEU A 84 15.63 14.11 -9.97
N PRO A 85 16.72 14.60 -10.59
CA PRO A 85 17.83 15.15 -9.85
C PRO A 85 17.31 16.25 -8.93
N LYS A 86 17.71 16.21 -7.65
CA LYS A 86 17.44 17.33 -6.74
C LYS A 86 18.07 18.59 -7.34
N SER A 87 17.27 19.64 -7.49
CA SER A 87 17.75 20.90 -8.03
C SER A 87 18.95 21.39 -7.21
N PRO A 88 20.06 21.78 -7.85
CA PRO A 88 21.24 22.30 -7.14
C PRO A 88 21.02 23.71 -6.57
N ILE A 89 19.85 24.30 -6.81
CA ILE A 89 19.52 25.66 -6.41
C ILE A 89 19.46 25.73 -4.88
N THR A 90 20.18 26.70 -4.32
CA THR A 90 20.16 26.95 -2.89
C THR A 90 18.84 27.63 -2.48
N LYS A 91 18.41 27.49 -1.22
CA LYS A 91 17.21 28.18 -0.70
C LYS A 91 17.25 29.69 -0.95
N TYR A 92 18.45 30.28 -0.87
CA TYR A 92 18.66 31.70 -1.13
C TYR A 92 18.40 32.06 -2.61
N GLN A 93 18.91 31.27 -3.55
CA GLN A 93 18.66 31.47 -4.98
C GLN A 93 17.18 31.29 -5.33
N LEU A 94 16.51 30.31 -4.70
CA LEU A 94 15.07 30.10 -4.81
C LEU A 94 14.28 31.33 -4.35
N TYR A 95 14.69 31.92 -3.22
CA TYR A 95 14.12 33.16 -2.70
C TYR A 95 14.31 34.34 -3.66
N GLU A 96 15.53 34.56 -4.16
CA GLU A 96 15.80 35.64 -5.13
C GLU A 96 14.97 35.47 -6.40
N GLN A 97 14.82 34.24 -6.89
CA GLN A 97 13.98 33.93 -8.05
C GLN A 97 12.50 34.20 -7.77
N GLY A 98 12.00 33.86 -6.59
CA GLY A 98 10.61 34.14 -6.17
C GLY A 98 10.33 35.65 -6.08
N VAL A 99 11.24 36.41 -5.48
CA VAL A 99 11.14 37.88 -5.40
C VAL A 99 11.17 38.50 -6.79
N HIS A 100 12.09 38.07 -7.65
CA HIS A 100 12.17 38.55 -9.03
C HIS A 100 10.89 38.26 -9.81
N PHE A 101 10.34 37.05 -9.68
CA PHE A 101 9.07 36.67 -10.30
C PHE A 101 7.93 37.58 -9.87
N LEU A 102 7.77 37.81 -8.56
CA LEU A 102 6.70 38.66 -8.02
C LEU A 102 6.82 40.11 -8.50
N ARG A 103 8.03 40.68 -8.50
CA ARG A 103 8.27 42.04 -9.03
C ARG A 103 7.97 42.15 -10.52
N THR A 104 8.19 41.08 -11.28
CA THR A 104 7.97 41.05 -12.74
C THR A 104 6.49 40.87 -13.09
N CYS A 105 5.79 39.96 -12.39
CA CYS A 105 4.42 39.57 -12.72
C CYS A 105 3.36 40.37 -11.94
N HIS A 106 3.70 40.91 -10.77
CA HIS A 106 2.80 41.62 -9.85
C HIS A 106 3.47 42.87 -9.26
N PRO A 107 3.87 43.85 -10.09
CA PRO A 107 4.61 45.03 -9.62
C PRO A 107 3.82 45.91 -8.65
N ASP A 108 2.49 45.86 -8.71
CA ASP A 108 1.61 46.66 -7.85
C ASP A 108 1.42 46.05 -6.45
N VAL A 109 1.90 44.82 -6.24
CA VAL A 109 1.77 44.11 -4.96
C VAL A 109 3.09 44.18 -4.21
N ASP A 110 3.12 44.98 -3.15
CA ASP A 110 4.27 45.02 -2.24
C ASP A 110 4.20 43.83 -1.28
N ILE A 111 4.89 42.73 -1.63
CA ILE A 111 5.01 41.54 -0.80
C ILE A 111 6.33 41.64 -0.01
N PRO A 112 6.28 41.66 1.35
CA PRO A 112 7.48 41.69 2.16
C PRO A 112 8.41 40.52 1.82
N SER A 113 9.68 40.81 1.60
CA SER A 113 10.71 39.80 1.33
C SER A 113 10.78 38.72 2.42
N ASP A 114 10.58 39.13 3.67
CA ASP A 114 10.66 38.21 4.80
C ASP A 114 9.55 37.15 4.74
N LEU A 115 8.35 37.52 4.27
CA LEU A 115 7.24 36.59 4.09
C LEU A 115 7.56 35.52 3.03
N ILE A 116 8.16 35.92 1.90
CA ILE A 116 8.55 35.00 0.82
C ILE A 116 9.62 34.02 1.32
N ARG A 117 10.58 34.53 2.10
CA ARG A 117 11.64 33.70 2.68
C ARG A 117 11.06 32.67 3.65
N ASP A 118 10.19 33.12 4.56
CA ASP A 118 9.59 32.26 5.58
C ASP A 118 8.75 31.14 4.93
N GLU A 119 8.00 31.47 3.87
CA GLU A 119 7.22 30.50 3.10
C GLU A 119 8.10 29.45 2.43
N ILE A 120 9.19 29.86 1.75
CA ILE A 120 10.13 28.92 1.11
C ILE A 120 10.79 28.00 2.15
N VAL A 121 11.14 28.54 3.32
CA VAL A 121 11.72 27.74 4.40
C VAL A 121 10.71 26.72 4.92
N ALA A 122 9.47 27.13 5.15
CA ALA A 122 8.38 26.26 5.60
C ALA A 122 8.08 25.16 4.58
N ASP A 123 7.93 25.51 3.30
CA ASP A 123 7.67 24.56 2.21
C ASP A 123 8.80 23.55 2.05
N THR A 124 10.06 23.99 2.14
CA THR A 124 11.20 23.07 2.08
C THR A 124 11.21 22.10 3.26
N GLN A 125 10.85 22.58 4.45
CA GLN A 125 10.80 21.76 5.65
C GLN A 125 9.68 20.73 5.57
N GLU A 126 8.50 21.14 5.09
CA GLU A 126 7.36 20.24 4.92
C GLU A 126 7.62 19.21 3.82
N SER A 127 8.19 19.62 2.69
CA SER A 127 8.62 18.71 1.63
C SER A 127 9.64 17.68 2.14
N ALA A 128 10.63 18.11 2.93
CA ALA A 128 11.58 17.19 3.55
C ALA A 128 10.92 16.22 4.55
N ARG A 129 9.87 16.68 5.26
CA ARG A 129 9.08 15.84 6.16
C ARG A 129 8.29 14.78 5.39
N LEU A 130 7.67 15.17 4.27
CA LEU A 130 6.92 14.26 3.41
C LEU A 130 7.82 13.26 2.69
N GLU A 131 9.06 13.63 2.32
CA GLU A 131 10.07 12.69 1.81
C GLU A 131 10.37 11.55 2.80
N ILE A 132 10.36 11.86 4.11
CA ILE A 132 10.60 10.88 5.18
C ILE A 132 9.33 10.04 5.44
N PHE A 133 8.19 10.71 5.54
CA PHE A 133 6.91 10.09 5.84
C PHE A 133 5.76 10.92 5.26
N ASP A 134 5.15 10.42 4.19
CA ASP A 134 3.95 10.99 3.59
C ASP A 134 2.71 10.28 4.17
N PRO A 135 1.91 10.95 5.02
CA PRO A 135 0.71 10.36 5.61
C PRO A 135 -0.40 10.09 4.58
N PHE A 136 -0.31 10.67 3.38
CA PHE A 136 -1.28 10.51 2.29
C PHE A 136 -0.90 9.38 1.33
N LEU A 137 0.31 8.80 1.47
CA LEU A 137 0.69 7.60 0.73
C LEU A 137 0.21 6.35 1.46
N GLY A 138 -0.82 5.72 0.91
CA GLY A 138 -1.37 4.46 1.40
C GLY A 138 -0.69 3.24 0.80
N ASN A 139 -1.26 2.07 1.09
CA ASN A 139 -0.82 0.82 0.46
C ASN A 139 -1.18 0.83 -1.02
N ASN A 140 -0.17 0.71 -1.88
CA ASN A 140 -0.34 0.62 -3.33
C ASN A 140 -0.45 -0.81 -3.83
N ILE A 141 -0.43 -1.81 -2.96
CA ILE A 141 -0.64 -3.20 -3.34
C ILE A 141 -1.65 -3.77 -2.36
N ASP A 142 -2.67 -4.41 -2.90
CA ASP A 142 -3.66 -5.09 -2.07
C ASP A 142 -4.16 -6.37 -2.73
N SER A 143 -4.64 -7.31 -1.90
CA SER A 143 -5.21 -8.57 -2.36
C SER A 143 -6.72 -8.58 -2.19
N ALA A 144 -7.44 -8.70 -3.30
CA ALA A 144 -8.88 -8.85 -3.29
C ALA A 144 -9.27 -10.33 -3.36
N HIS A 145 -10.19 -10.76 -2.51
CA HIS A 145 -10.74 -12.11 -2.50
C HIS A 145 -12.19 -12.08 -2.95
N TRP A 146 -12.49 -12.83 -4.01
CA TRP A 146 -13.83 -13.00 -4.52
C TRP A 146 -14.34 -14.39 -4.17
N ALA A 147 -15.28 -14.45 -3.23
CA ALA A 147 -15.88 -15.69 -2.74
C ALA A 147 -17.28 -15.98 -3.32
N PHE A 148 -17.71 -15.23 -4.33
CA PHE A 148 -19.04 -15.44 -4.91
C PHE A 148 -19.02 -16.59 -5.93
N GLY A 149 -19.75 -17.67 -5.61
CA GLY A 149 -19.89 -18.85 -6.46
C GLY A 149 -19.10 -20.09 -5.99
N PRO A 150 -19.06 -21.17 -6.79
CA PRO A 150 -18.36 -22.41 -6.44
C PRO A 150 -16.82 -22.26 -6.47
N GLU A 151 -16.31 -21.24 -7.16
CA GLU A 151 -14.87 -21.03 -7.36
C GLU A 151 -14.39 -19.80 -6.59
N LYS A 152 -13.48 -20.03 -5.64
CA LYS A 152 -12.82 -18.95 -4.90
C LYS A 152 -11.69 -18.40 -5.75
N SER A 153 -11.81 -17.12 -6.11
CA SER A 153 -10.78 -16.42 -6.87
C SER A 153 -10.12 -15.37 -6.00
N SER A 154 -8.80 -15.23 -6.12
CA SER A 154 -8.08 -14.12 -5.50
C SER A 154 -7.33 -13.35 -6.57
N PHE A 155 -7.20 -12.05 -6.34
CA PHE A 155 -6.56 -11.12 -7.25
C PHE A 155 -5.56 -10.26 -6.49
N LEU A 156 -4.53 -9.81 -7.19
CA LEU A 156 -3.59 -8.81 -6.72
C LEU A 156 -3.84 -7.53 -7.48
N ALA A 157 -4.15 -6.46 -6.77
CA ALA A 157 -4.32 -5.12 -7.33
C ALA A 157 -3.06 -4.29 -7.06
N PHE A 158 -2.55 -3.60 -8.08
CA PHE A 158 -1.38 -2.72 -7.98
C PHE A 158 -1.38 -1.67 -9.09
N PRO A 159 -0.80 -0.48 -8.88
CA PRO A 159 -0.64 0.52 -9.91
C PRO A 159 0.49 0.13 -10.87
N MET A 160 0.35 0.53 -12.12
CA MET A 160 1.34 0.41 -13.19
C MET A 160 1.42 1.73 -13.99
N GLY A 161 2.30 1.75 -14.99
CA GLY A 161 2.58 2.93 -15.79
C GLY A 161 3.49 3.95 -15.08
N GLU A 162 4.12 4.82 -15.86
CA GLU A 162 5.11 5.81 -15.41
C GLU A 162 4.56 6.76 -14.33
N THR A 163 3.31 7.17 -14.51
CA THR A 163 2.58 8.10 -13.63
C THR A 163 1.93 7.40 -12.44
N THR A 164 2.00 6.06 -12.36
CA THR A 164 1.26 5.24 -11.38
C THR A 164 -0.26 5.47 -11.42
N SER A 165 -0.79 5.97 -12.54
CA SER A 165 -2.23 6.26 -12.71
C SER A 165 -2.99 5.13 -13.38
N GLU A 166 -2.35 4.01 -13.68
CA GLU A 166 -3.01 2.86 -14.30
C GLU A 166 -3.15 1.73 -13.26
N LEU A 167 -4.34 1.17 -13.10
CA LEU A 167 -4.58 0.04 -12.20
C LEU A 167 -4.42 -1.27 -12.96
N ASN A 168 -3.77 -2.24 -12.33
CA ASN A 168 -3.72 -3.61 -12.77
C ASN A 168 -4.31 -4.53 -11.71
N ILE A 169 -5.15 -5.49 -12.15
CA ILE A 169 -5.71 -6.53 -11.30
C ILE A 169 -5.36 -7.88 -11.92
N SER A 170 -4.45 -8.61 -11.28
CA SER A 170 -3.90 -9.87 -11.79
C SER A 170 -4.33 -11.07 -10.93
N PRO A 171 -4.81 -12.17 -11.53
CA PRO A 171 -5.30 -13.33 -10.77
C PRO A 171 -4.19 -14.13 -10.09
N ILE A 172 -4.48 -14.58 -8.86
CA ILE A 172 -3.72 -15.57 -8.10
C ILE A 172 -4.52 -16.86 -8.06
N ARG A 173 -3.99 -17.92 -8.67
CA ARG A 173 -4.63 -19.25 -8.71
C ARG A 173 -4.08 -20.14 -7.61
N PHE A 174 -4.99 -20.79 -6.90
CA PHE A 174 -4.70 -21.77 -5.85
C PHE A 174 -5.14 -23.17 -6.33
N PRO A 175 -4.30 -23.89 -7.10
CA PRO A 175 -4.66 -25.23 -7.53
C PRO A 175 -4.82 -26.16 -6.32
N LYS A 176 -5.68 -27.19 -6.44
CA LYS A 176 -5.93 -28.17 -5.37
C LYS A 176 -4.63 -28.90 -4.96
N GLU A 177 -3.78 -29.16 -5.94
CA GLU A 177 -2.46 -29.76 -5.79
C GLU A 177 -1.43 -28.87 -6.48
N GLY A 178 -0.26 -28.70 -5.85
CA GLY A 178 0.81 -27.87 -6.37
C GLY A 178 0.93 -26.48 -5.73
N ASN A 179 1.69 -25.61 -6.40
CA ASN A 179 2.05 -24.29 -5.89
C ASN A 179 1.05 -23.22 -6.32
N VAL A 180 0.96 -22.16 -5.52
CA VAL A 180 0.22 -20.95 -5.88
C VAL A 180 0.84 -20.34 -7.14
N VAL A 181 0.01 -20.02 -8.14
CA VAL A 181 0.46 -19.45 -9.41
C VAL A 181 -0.10 -18.04 -9.53
N PHE A 182 0.80 -17.05 -9.58
CA PHE A 182 0.46 -15.69 -9.95
C PHE A 182 0.56 -15.55 -11.48
N ARG A 183 -0.50 -15.04 -12.12
CA ARG A 183 -0.52 -14.80 -13.56
C ARG A 183 -0.73 -13.31 -13.84
N PRO A 184 0.36 -12.54 -13.93
CA PRO A 184 0.25 -11.12 -14.18
C PRO A 184 -0.31 -10.82 -15.57
N PHE A 185 -1.07 -9.73 -15.68
CA PHE A 185 -1.41 -9.13 -16.97
C PHE A 185 -0.45 -7.99 -17.29
N ALA A 186 -0.07 -7.90 -18.57
CA ALA A 186 0.88 -6.88 -19.05
C ALA A 186 0.20 -5.54 -19.41
N TYR A 187 -1.12 -5.46 -19.32
CA TYR A 187 -1.92 -4.28 -19.65
C TYR A 187 -2.77 -3.86 -18.45
N PRO A 188 -3.04 -2.56 -18.27
CA PRO A 188 -3.88 -2.09 -17.19
C PRO A 188 -5.34 -2.49 -17.41
N ILE A 189 -6.07 -2.69 -16.32
CA ILE A 189 -7.52 -2.90 -16.37
C ILE A 189 -8.26 -1.56 -16.47
N GLU A 190 -7.70 -0.51 -15.87
CA GLU A 190 -8.30 0.81 -15.80
C GLU A 190 -7.21 1.88 -15.70
N SER A 191 -7.48 3.06 -16.25
CA SER A 191 -6.59 4.21 -16.21
C SER A 191 -7.31 5.38 -15.56
N PHE A 192 -6.62 6.05 -14.63
CA PHE A 192 -7.09 7.21 -13.91
C PHE A 192 -6.38 8.46 -14.43
N THR A 193 -7.03 9.61 -14.28
CA THR A 193 -6.44 10.91 -14.59
C THR A 193 -5.39 11.35 -13.56
N THR A 194 -5.44 10.76 -12.36
CA THR A 194 -4.52 11.05 -11.26
C THR A 194 -3.73 9.81 -10.83
N PRO A 195 -2.53 9.97 -10.26
CA PRO A 195 -1.77 8.87 -9.69
C PRO A 195 -2.54 8.14 -8.59
N ILE A 196 -2.49 6.80 -8.59
CA ILE A 196 -3.10 5.98 -7.55
C ILE A 196 -2.23 6.08 -6.29
N ARG A 197 -2.80 6.62 -5.21
CA ARG A 197 -2.12 6.83 -3.92
C ARG A 197 -2.40 5.73 -2.90
N GLN A 198 -3.49 4.99 -3.08
CA GLN A 198 -3.93 3.94 -2.17
C GLN A 198 -4.89 2.98 -2.87
N ILE A 199 -4.75 1.69 -2.57
CA ILE A 199 -5.68 0.63 -2.96
C ILE A 199 -6.19 -0.02 -1.67
N VAL A 200 -7.51 -0.11 -1.54
CA VAL A 200 -8.17 -0.80 -0.42
C VAL A 200 -9.26 -1.71 -0.96
N SER A 201 -9.13 -2.98 -0.66
CA SER A 201 -10.15 -3.98 -0.88
C SER A 201 -11.08 -3.97 0.32
N SER A 202 -12.36 -3.72 0.09
CA SER A 202 -13.36 -3.97 1.12
C SER A 202 -13.38 -5.48 1.43
N PRO A 203 -13.43 -5.89 2.70
CA PRO A 203 -13.75 -7.27 3.01
C PRO A 203 -15.09 -7.59 2.35
N SER A 204 -15.20 -8.77 1.73
CA SER A 204 -16.50 -9.27 1.34
C SER A 204 -17.29 -9.48 2.64
N GLU A 205 -18.12 -8.51 3.02
CA GLU A 205 -19.15 -8.80 4.00
C GLU A 205 -19.90 -10.01 3.47
N ASP A 206 -20.04 -11.04 4.31
CA ASP A 206 -20.76 -12.27 4.01
C ASP A 206 -22.25 -11.92 3.88
N LEU A 207 -22.56 -11.23 2.78
CA LEU A 207 -23.85 -10.66 2.47
C LEU A 207 -24.76 -11.82 2.08
N ARG A 208 -25.40 -12.42 3.09
CA ARG A 208 -26.72 -13.04 2.92
C ARG A 208 -27.77 -12.03 2.42
N SER A 209 -27.42 -10.76 2.25
CA SER A 209 -28.22 -9.70 1.64
C SER A 209 -27.61 -9.24 0.31
N LYS A 210 -28.17 -9.76 -0.78
CA LYS A 210 -27.92 -9.43 -2.20
C LYS A 210 -27.52 -7.95 -2.46
N SER A 211 -26.24 -7.64 -2.59
CA SER A 211 -25.75 -6.53 -3.42
C SER A 211 -24.32 -6.80 -3.88
N LEU A 212 -24.03 -6.52 -5.16
CA LEU A 212 -22.69 -6.63 -5.73
C LEU A 212 -21.83 -5.46 -5.22
N SER A 213 -20.75 -5.73 -4.48
CA SER A 213 -19.72 -4.74 -4.20
C SER A 213 -18.60 -4.82 -5.24
N SER A 214 -18.29 -3.68 -5.84
CA SER A 214 -17.10 -3.49 -6.68
C SER A 214 -15.95 -2.99 -5.81
N PRO A 215 -14.68 -3.26 -6.15
CA PRO A 215 -13.55 -2.66 -5.44
C PRO A 215 -13.61 -1.14 -5.55
N THR A 216 -13.52 -0.44 -4.42
CA THR A 216 -13.51 1.03 -4.38
C THR A 216 -12.07 1.52 -4.48
N VAL A 217 -11.75 2.20 -5.58
CA VAL A 217 -10.48 2.94 -5.72
C VAL A 217 -10.72 4.35 -5.21
N LEU A 218 -9.93 4.78 -4.22
CA LEU A 218 -9.97 6.16 -3.74
C LEU A 218 -8.94 6.98 -4.52
N CYS A 219 -9.42 7.79 -5.46
CA CYS A 219 -8.64 8.82 -6.11
C CYS A 219 -8.86 10.15 -5.38
N SER A 220 -7.84 10.66 -4.70
CA SER A 220 -7.86 12.03 -4.18
C SER A 220 -7.44 12.99 -5.30
N SER A 221 -8.32 13.93 -5.65
CA SER A 221 -7.96 15.14 -6.40
C SER A 221 -7.47 16.17 -5.40
N LEU A 222 -6.19 16.56 -5.50
CA LEU A 222 -5.66 17.77 -4.87
C LEU A 222 -6.04 18.99 -5.71
#